data_AF-A0A2W4TXN1-F1
#
_entry.id   AF-A0A2W4TXN1-F1
#
_cell.length_a   1.000
_cell.length_b   1.000
_cell.length_c   1.000
_cell.angle_alpha   90.00
_cell.angle_beta   90.00
_cell.angle_gamma   90.00
#
_symmetry.space_group_name_H-M   'P 1'
#
loop_
_entity.id
_entity.type
_entity.pdbx_description
1 polymer ?
#
loop_
_entity_poly.entity_id
_entity_poly.type
_entity_poly.pdbx_seq_one_letter_code
_entity_poly.pdbx_strand_id
1 'polypeptide(L)'
;MAKPARPTFVCQNCGAVYSRWAGRCASCEEWNTFVEESDLGVSPPGTGLAGLSRGRAVPLEPLSGSTETVQRLPTGITELDRVTGGGIVPGSALLIGGEPGIGKSTLLLQLAASLGAAGQRVVYFSGEEAVAQVRLRADRLGLAGAPVALASETNLANILATLSEGQRPDLV
;
A
#
# COMPACT_ATOMS: atom_id res chain seq x y z
N MET A 1 8.08 20.00 -31.54
CA MET A 1 9.21 19.21 -32.10
C MET A 1 10.18 18.93 -30.96
N ALA A 2 10.34 17.67 -30.56
CA ALA A 2 11.19 17.29 -29.43
C ALA A 2 12.68 17.40 -29.83
N LYS A 3 13.47 18.08 -29.01
CA LYS A 3 14.91 18.25 -29.20
C LYS A 3 15.60 16.89 -29.07
N PRO A 4 16.49 16.48 -30.00
CA PRO A 4 17.18 15.19 -29.87
C PRO A 4 17.99 15.18 -28.57
N ALA A 5 17.82 14.11 -27.78
CA ALA A 5 18.57 13.89 -26.56
C ALA A 5 20.07 13.84 -26.89
N ARG A 6 20.89 14.49 -26.06
CA ARG A 6 22.35 14.47 -26.24
C ARG A 6 22.88 13.15 -25.68
N PRO A 7 23.77 12.46 -26.40
CA PRO A 7 24.33 11.20 -25.94
C PRO A 7 25.13 11.41 -24.65
N THR A 8 24.95 10.48 -23.70
CA THR A 8 25.66 10.47 -22.41
C THR A 8 26.66 9.31 -22.40
N PHE A 9 27.88 9.58 -21.95
CA PHE A 9 28.98 8.62 -21.94
C PHE A 9 29.35 8.29 -20.49
N VAL A 10 29.34 7.01 -20.13
CA VAL A 10 29.65 6.54 -18.78
C VAL A 10 30.93 5.71 -18.81
N CYS A 11 31.88 6.04 -17.93
CA CYS A 11 33.10 5.27 -17.74
C CYS A 11 32.76 3.95 -17.02
N GLN A 12 33.01 2.80 -17.66
CA GLN A 12 32.72 1.47 -17.10
C GLN A 12 33.61 1.09 -15.91
N ASN A 13 34.72 1.81 -15.70
CA ASN A 13 35.64 1.52 -14.58
C ASN A 13 35.29 2.30 -13.30
N CYS A 14 34.76 3.52 -13.41
CA CYS A 14 34.50 4.38 -12.24
C CYS A 14 33.12 5.02 -12.19
N GLY A 15 32.28 4.81 -13.20
CA GLY A 15 30.92 5.35 -13.27
C GLY A 15 30.83 6.85 -13.59
N ALA A 16 31.95 7.54 -13.84
CA ALA A 16 31.93 8.96 -14.16
C ALA A 16 31.20 9.24 -15.48
N VAL A 17 30.33 10.25 -15.48
CA VAL A 17 29.39 10.59 -16.56
C VAL A 17 29.83 11.84 -17.31
N TYR A 18 29.83 11.79 -18.64
CA TYR A 18 30.30 12.86 -19.52
C TYR A 18 29.32 13.10 -20.67
N SER A 19 29.18 14.35 -21.12
CA SER A 19 28.29 14.74 -22.22
C SER A 19 28.93 14.67 -23.61
N ARG A 20 30.18 14.21 -23.69
CA ARG A 20 30.94 14.00 -24.93
C ARG A 20 31.94 12.86 -24.71
N TRP A 21 32.23 12.11 -25.76
CA TRP A 21 33.27 11.10 -25.72
C TRP A 21 34.66 11.74 -25.56
N ALA A 22 35.51 11.08 -24.77
CA ALA A 22 36.93 11.41 -24.62
C ALA A 22 37.73 10.10 -24.62
N GLY A 23 38.97 10.10 -25.10
CA GLY A 23 39.79 8.88 -25.11
C GLY A 23 40.22 8.37 -23.73
N ARG A 24 40.29 9.28 -22.73
CA ARG A 24 40.77 9.01 -21.36
C ARG A 24 39.78 9.55 -20.33
N CYS A 25 39.50 8.76 -19.29
CA CYS A 25 38.65 9.18 -18.18
C CYS A 25 39.36 10.22 -17.30
N ALA A 26 38.74 11.38 -17.06
CA ALA A 26 39.32 12.41 -16.19
C ALA A 26 39.23 12.05 -14.70
N SER A 27 38.40 11.06 -14.32
CA SER A 27 38.21 10.65 -12.93
C SER A 27 39.09 9.46 -12.52
N CYS A 28 39.27 8.47 -13.39
CA CYS A 28 40.06 7.28 -13.09
C CYS A 28 41.26 7.07 -14.01
N GLU A 29 41.53 8.02 -14.90
CA GLU A 29 42.68 8.04 -15.80
C GLU A 29 42.79 6.89 -16.81
N GLU A 30 41.83 5.97 -16.81
CA GLU A 30 41.77 4.83 -17.73
C GLU A 30 41.35 5.21 -19.15
N TRP A 31 41.91 4.49 -20.11
CA TRP A 31 41.69 4.71 -21.54
C TRP A 31 40.58 3.83 -22.10
N ASN A 32 39.83 4.33 -23.08
CA ASN A 32 38.79 3.57 -23.82
C ASN A 32 37.73 2.89 -22.93
N THR A 33 37.46 3.42 -21.75
CA THR A 33 36.48 2.85 -20.81
C THR A 33 35.07 3.44 -20.95
N PHE A 34 34.86 4.38 -21.87
CA PHE A 34 33.56 5.03 -22.05
C PHE A 34 32.61 4.21 -22.92
N VAL A 35 31.39 4.02 -22.42
CA VAL A 35 30.27 3.45 -23.19
C VAL A 35 29.18 4.51 -23.30
N GLU A 36 28.62 4.65 -24.51
CA GLU A 36 27.45 5.48 -24.76
C GLU A 36 26.21 4.78 -24.19
N GLU A 37 25.59 5.40 -23.18
CA GLU A 37 24.27 4.99 -22.71
C GLU A 37 23.24 5.81 -23.49
N SER A 38 22.47 5.12 -24.34
CA SER A 38 21.29 5.70 -24.96
C SER A 38 20.13 5.67 -23.96
N ASP A 39 19.36 6.76 -23.89
CA ASP A 39 18.11 6.84 -23.14
C ASP A 39 17.05 5.88 -23.76
N LEU A 40 17.24 4.57 -23.56
CA LEU A 40 16.24 3.57 -23.85
C LEU A 40 15.17 3.63 -22.76
N GLY A 41 14.18 4.50 -22.99
CA GLY A 41 12.92 4.47 -22.25
C GLY A 41 12.39 5.84 -21.89
N VAL A 42 12.05 6.68 -22.87
CA VAL A 42 11.19 7.84 -22.60
C VAL A 42 9.78 7.31 -22.33
N SER A 43 9.39 7.21 -21.06
CA SER A 43 7.99 7.01 -20.69
C SER A 43 7.12 8.14 -21.27
N PRO A 44 5.88 7.86 -21.71
CA PRO A 44 4.97 8.91 -22.20
C PRO A 44 4.82 10.04 -21.17
N PRO A 45 4.94 11.31 -21.58
CA PRO A 45 4.76 12.43 -20.67
C PRO A 45 3.36 12.39 -20.03
N GLY A 46 3.27 12.55 -18.71
CA GLY A 46 2.00 12.69 -17.99
C GLY A 46 1.52 11.45 -17.22
N THR A 47 2.21 10.31 -17.31
CA THR A 47 1.80 9.08 -16.59
C THR A 47 2.32 8.98 -15.15
N GLY A 48 3.17 9.92 -14.70
CA GLY A 48 3.80 9.84 -13.36
C GLY A 48 4.79 8.68 -13.20
N LEU A 49 5.02 7.91 -14.27
CA LEU A 49 5.93 6.75 -14.28
C LEU A 49 7.39 7.14 -14.56
N ALA A 50 7.65 8.41 -14.88
CA ALA A 50 8.98 8.96 -15.10
C ALA A 50 9.71 9.07 -13.75
N GLY A 51 10.40 8.00 -13.35
CA GLY A 51 11.10 7.90 -12.07
C GLY A 51 10.99 6.52 -11.41
N LEU A 52 10.13 5.64 -11.91
CA LEU A 52 10.13 4.25 -11.46
C LEU A 52 11.42 3.58 -11.93
N SER A 53 12.21 3.09 -10.97
CA SER A 53 13.30 2.16 -11.23
C SER A 53 12.82 1.09 -12.21
N ARG A 54 13.58 0.84 -13.29
CA ARG A 54 13.27 -0.22 -14.27
C ARG A 54 12.83 -1.47 -13.52
N GLY A 55 11.55 -1.82 -13.65
CA GLY A 55 10.96 -2.92 -12.89
C GLY A 55 11.72 -4.23 -13.16
N ARG A 56 11.76 -5.13 -12.18
CA ARG A 56 12.31 -6.47 -12.35
C ARG A 56 11.24 -7.40 -12.90
N ALA A 57 11.56 -8.19 -13.92
CA ALA A 57 10.70 -9.26 -14.38
C ALA A 57 10.51 -10.30 -13.26
N VAL A 58 9.25 -10.65 -12.97
CA VAL A 58 8.87 -11.68 -12.00
C VAL A 58 8.45 -12.96 -12.72
N PRO A 59 8.73 -14.16 -12.16
CA PRO A 59 8.26 -15.41 -12.74
C PRO A 59 6.74 -15.47 -12.73
N LEU A 60 6.15 -16.05 -13.78
CA LEU A 60 4.72 -16.33 -13.85
C LEU A 60 4.48 -17.76 -13.36
N GLU A 61 3.54 -17.93 -12.44
CA GLU A 61 3.15 -19.23 -11.91
C GLU A 61 1.80 -19.68 -12.48
N PRO A 62 1.59 -20.98 -12.73
CA PRO A 62 0.29 -21.48 -13.21
C PRO A 62 -0.77 -21.39 -12.11
N LEU A 63 -2.04 -21.25 -12.50
CA LEU A 63 -3.17 -21.27 -11.56
C LEU A 63 -3.29 -22.60 -10.81
N SER A 64 -2.84 -23.70 -11.43
CA SER A 64 -2.75 -25.01 -10.81
C SER A 64 -1.49 -25.08 -9.94
N GLY A 65 -1.64 -24.80 -8.66
CA GLY A 65 -0.58 -24.89 -7.66
C GLY A 65 -1.14 -25.27 -6.28
N SER A 66 -0.28 -25.75 -5.39
CA SER A 66 -0.66 -25.97 -3.99
C SER A 66 -0.72 -24.63 -3.27
N THR A 67 -1.87 -24.29 -2.71
CA THR A 67 -2.04 -23.11 -1.86
C THR A 67 -1.99 -23.54 -0.40
N GLU A 68 -1.18 -22.85 0.42
CA GLU A 68 -1.29 -23.00 1.87
C GLU A 68 -2.61 -22.36 2.33
N THR A 69 -3.35 -23.06 3.18
CA THR A 69 -4.59 -22.52 3.74
C THR A 69 -4.24 -21.46 4.79
N VAL A 70 -4.44 -20.20 4.43
CA VAL A 70 -4.31 -19.09 5.38
C VAL A 70 -5.43 -19.15 6.40
N GLN A 71 -5.09 -19.04 7.68
CA GLN A 71 -6.08 -18.91 8.75
C GLN A 71 -6.77 -17.55 8.64
N ARG A 72 -8.07 -17.57 8.38
CA ARG A 72 -8.92 -16.38 8.30
C ARG A 72 -9.35 -15.95 9.68
N LEU A 73 -9.61 -14.66 9.84
CA LEU A 73 -10.24 -14.06 11.03
C LEU A 73 -11.76 -14.09 10.82
N PRO A 74 -12.52 -14.97 11.52
CA PRO A 74 -13.97 -14.98 11.42
C PRO A 74 -14.53 -13.66 11.94
N THR A 75 -15.42 -13.04 11.18
CA THR A 75 -15.97 -11.73 11.54
C THR A 75 -17.03 -11.81 12.62
N GLY A 76 -17.66 -12.98 12.81
CA GLY A 76 -18.82 -13.15 13.67
C GLY A 76 -20.11 -12.62 13.05
N ILE A 77 -20.06 -12.13 11.80
CA ILE A 77 -21.22 -11.68 11.03
C ILE A 77 -21.42 -12.70 9.91
N THR A 78 -22.39 -13.60 10.08
CA THR A 78 -22.59 -14.78 9.21
C THR A 78 -22.59 -14.44 7.72
N GLU A 79 -23.32 -13.41 7.29
CA GLU A 79 -23.39 -13.06 5.87
C GLU A 79 -22.08 -12.43 5.35
N LEU A 80 -21.33 -11.72 6.20
CA LEU A 80 -20.02 -11.20 5.81
C LEU A 80 -18.99 -12.32 5.70
N ASP A 81 -19.01 -13.28 6.63
CA ASP A 81 -18.18 -14.49 6.54
C ASP A 81 -18.52 -15.29 5.29
N ARG A 82 -19.80 -15.41 4.93
CA ARG A 82 -20.23 -16.06 3.69
C ARG A 82 -19.65 -15.38 2.44
N VAL A 83 -19.72 -14.04 2.39
CA VAL A 83 -19.22 -13.26 1.24
C VAL A 83 -17.69 -13.29 1.16
N THR A 84 -17.00 -13.26 2.29
CA THR A 84 -15.52 -13.26 2.35
C THR A 84 -14.92 -14.65 2.24
N GLY A 85 -15.71 -15.72 2.33
CA GLY A 85 -15.24 -17.10 2.26
C GLY A 85 -14.72 -17.64 3.60
N GLY A 86 -15.37 -17.26 4.70
CA GLY A 86 -15.10 -17.72 6.07
C GLY A 86 -14.43 -16.68 6.97
N GLY A 87 -14.30 -15.43 6.53
CA GLY A 87 -13.70 -14.34 7.30
C GLY A 87 -12.59 -13.61 6.56
N ILE A 88 -11.99 -12.64 7.24
CA ILE A 88 -10.97 -11.73 6.70
C ILE A 88 -9.63 -12.48 6.55
N VAL A 89 -8.98 -12.30 5.40
CA VAL A 89 -7.64 -12.86 5.16
C VAL A 89 -6.60 -11.88 5.73
N PRO A 90 -5.69 -12.32 6.62
CA PRO A 90 -4.60 -11.46 7.09
C PRO A 90 -3.74 -10.92 5.94
N GLY A 91 -3.33 -9.66 6.04
CA GLY A 91 -2.53 -9.00 4.99
C GLY A 91 -3.30 -8.66 3.71
N SER A 92 -4.63 -8.77 3.72
CA SER A 92 -5.49 -8.35 2.63
C SER A 92 -6.09 -6.95 2.88
N ALA A 93 -6.60 -6.33 1.81
CA ALA A 93 -7.45 -5.14 1.91
C ALA A 93 -8.87 -5.49 1.44
N LEU A 94 -9.87 -5.09 2.21
CA LEU A 94 -11.29 -5.25 1.86
C LEU A 94 -11.91 -3.88 1.56
N LEU A 95 -12.46 -3.71 0.36
CA LEU A 95 -13.19 -2.51 -0.03
C LEU A 95 -14.69 -2.75 0.07
N ILE A 96 -15.39 -1.92 0.86
CA ILE A 96 -16.86 -1.95 0.96
C ILE A 96 -17.43 -0.74 0.20
N GLY A 97 -18.01 -1.02 -0.97
CA GLY A 97 -18.71 -0.04 -1.80
C GLY A 97 -20.23 -0.01 -1.58
N GLY A 98 -20.88 1.07 -1.98
CA GLY A 98 -22.33 1.22 -1.92
C GLY A 98 -22.78 2.68 -1.82
N GLU A 99 -24.07 2.91 -2.03
CA GLU A 99 -24.67 4.26 -1.99
C GLU A 99 -24.48 4.95 -0.63
N PRO A 100 -24.42 6.29 -0.58
CA PRO A 100 -24.47 7.03 0.69
C PRO A 100 -25.70 6.60 1.51
N GLY A 101 -25.51 6.40 2.82
CA GLY A 101 -26.61 6.01 3.72
C GLY A 101 -26.99 4.53 3.73
N ILE A 102 -26.47 3.69 2.84
CA ILE A 102 -26.81 2.23 2.80
C ILE A 102 -26.33 1.44 4.03
N GLY A 103 -25.53 2.06 4.91
CA GLY A 103 -25.08 1.44 6.16
C GLY A 103 -23.64 0.92 6.17
N LYS A 104 -22.78 1.30 5.20
CA LYS A 104 -21.37 0.88 5.13
C LYS A 104 -20.61 1.06 6.45
N SER A 105 -20.58 2.28 6.99
CA SER A 105 -19.87 2.56 8.24
C SER A 105 -20.53 1.87 9.45
N THR A 106 -21.85 1.58 9.38
CA THR A 106 -22.54 0.81 10.42
C THR A 106 -22.05 -0.64 10.42
N LEU A 107 -21.96 -1.26 9.24
CA LEU A 107 -21.43 -2.61 9.07
C LEU A 107 -19.97 -2.69 9.52
N LEU A 108 -19.13 -1.74 9.12
CA LEU A 108 -17.72 -1.70 9.52
C LEU A 108 -17.55 -1.52 11.03
N LEU A 109 -18.40 -0.70 11.67
CA LEU A 109 -18.36 -0.52 13.13
C LEU A 109 -18.80 -1.79 13.88
N GLN A 110 -19.80 -2.51 13.38
CA GLN A 110 -20.22 -3.81 13.91
C GLN A 110 -19.12 -4.87 13.75
N LEU A 111 -18.47 -4.91 12.58
CA LEU A 111 -17.32 -5.79 12.31
C LEU A 111 -16.18 -5.50 13.31
N ALA A 112 -15.79 -4.23 13.44
CA ALA A 112 -14.72 -3.82 14.35
C ALA A 112 -15.03 -4.21 15.80
N ALA A 113 -16.27 -3.95 16.25
CA ALA A 113 -16.71 -4.31 17.59
C ALA A 113 -16.73 -5.84 17.82
N SER A 114 -17.19 -6.61 16.83
CA SER A 114 -17.23 -8.07 16.88
C SER A 114 -15.83 -8.67 17.02
N LEU A 115 -14.88 -8.22 16.19
CA LEU A 115 -13.49 -8.69 16.24
C LEU A 115 -12.80 -8.26 17.54
N GLY A 116 -13.04 -7.03 18.01
CA GLY A 116 -12.57 -6.57 19.32
C GLY A 116 -13.08 -7.45 20.46
N ALA A 117 -14.38 -7.78 20.47
CA ALA A 117 -14.97 -8.67 21.46
C ALA A 117 -14.42 -10.11 21.39
N ALA A 118 -13.95 -10.55 20.22
CA ALA A 118 -13.25 -11.81 20.03
C ALA A 118 -11.76 -11.76 20.43
N GLY A 119 -11.31 -10.66 21.06
CA GLY A 119 -9.94 -10.50 21.57
C GLY A 119 -8.92 -10.05 20.52
N GLN A 120 -9.36 -9.67 19.32
CA GLN A 120 -8.48 -9.11 18.29
C GLN A 120 -8.16 -7.65 18.60
N ARG A 121 -6.94 -7.20 18.32
CA ARG A 121 -6.59 -5.79 18.41
C ARG A 121 -7.13 -5.06 17.19
N VAL A 122 -8.21 -4.31 17.38
CA VAL A 122 -8.84 -3.51 16.32
C VAL A 122 -8.57 -2.04 16.52
N VAL A 123 -8.13 -1.38 15.45
CA VAL A 123 -8.05 0.08 15.36
C VAL A 123 -9.07 0.54 14.33
N TYR A 124 -9.80 1.60 14.61
CA TYR A 124 -10.79 2.19 13.70
C TYR A 124 -10.43 3.65 13.47
N PHE A 125 -10.06 4.00 12.24
CA PHE A 125 -9.85 5.38 11.83
C PHE A 125 -11.07 5.90 11.06
N SER A 126 -11.55 7.08 11.46
CA SER A 126 -12.61 7.79 10.76
C SER A 126 -12.07 9.06 10.09
N GLY A 127 -12.21 9.13 8.77
CA GLY A 127 -11.90 10.34 8.00
C GLY A 127 -13.08 11.30 7.82
N GLU A 128 -14.32 10.83 8.02
CA GLU A 128 -15.54 11.63 7.75
C GLU A 128 -16.24 12.11 9.03
N GLU A 129 -16.20 11.32 10.10
CA GLU A 129 -16.91 11.59 11.36
C GLU A 129 -15.92 11.82 12.50
N ALA A 130 -16.24 12.75 13.39
CA ALA A 130 -15.48 12.95 14.62
C ALA A 130 -15.68 11.76 15.59
N VAL A 131 -14.69 11.53 16.47
CA VAL A 131 -14.73 10.44 17.48
C VAL A 131 -16.04 10.43 18.28
N ALA A 132 -16.53 11.60 18.69
CA ALA A 132 -17.78 11.70 19.44
C ALA A 132 -19.00 11.19 18.65
N GLN A 133 -19.05 11.46 17.34
CA GLN A 133 -20.15 11.00 16.47
C GLN A 133 -20.12 9.48 16.28
N VAL A 134 -18.93 8.92 16.06
CA VAL A 134 -18.76 7.46 15.98
C VAL A 134 -19.18 6.79 17.29
N ARG A 135 -18.82 7.36 18.45
CA ARG A 135 -19.24 6.86 19.77
C ARG A 135 -20.76 6.86 19.96
N LEU A 136 -21.45 7.93 19.56
CA LEU A 136 -22.92 8.00 19.62
C LEU A 136 -23.56 6.87 18.79
N ARG A 137 -23.00 6.55 17.63
CA ARG A 137 -23.46 5.43 16.82
C ARG A 137 -23.17 4.09 17.47
N ALA A 138 -21.98 3.90 18.03
CA ALA A 138 -21.62 2.69 18.76
C ALA A 138 -22.58 2.44 19.94
N ASP A 139 -22.91 3.48 20.70
CA ASP A 139 -23.86 3.41 21.81
C ASP A 139 -25.25 2.98 21.36
N ARG A 140 -25.79 3.61 20.31
CA ARG A 140 -27.09 3.23 19.71
C ARG A 140 -27.13 1.78 19.21
N LEU A 141 -25.98 1.25 18.77
CA LEU A 141 -25.86 -0.13 18.30
C LEU A 141 -25.57 -1.14 19.43
N GLY A 142 -25.42 -0.69 20.68
CA GLY A 142 -25.05 -1.54 21.82
C GLY A 142 -23.59 -1.99 21.82
N LEU A 143 -22.70 -1.25 21.15
CA LEU A 143 -21.30 -1.61 20.92
C LEU A 143 -20.31 -0.80 21.79
N ALA A 144 -20.79 0.08 22.66
CA ALA A 144 -19.95 1.00 23.43
C ALA A 144 -18.90 0.31 24.32
N GLY A 145 -19.15 -0.94 24.74
CA GLY A 145 -18.22 -1.74 25.53
C GLY A 145 -17.18 -2.52 24.74
N ALA A 146 -17.24 -2.51 23.40
CA ALA A 146 -16.29 -3.27 22.59
C ALA A 146 -14.89 -2.63 22.64
N PRO A 147 -13.82 -3.43 22.82
CA PRO A 147 -12.45 -2.91 22.93
C PRO A 147 -11.89 -2.54 21.55
N VAL A 148 -12.29 -1.38 21.02
CA VAL A 148 -11.84 -0.83 19.74
C VAL A 148 -11.08 0.48 19.98
N ALA A 149 -9.85 0.56 19.49
CA ALA A 149 -9.07 1.80 19.51
C ALA A 149 -9.57 2.73 18.40
N LEU A 150 -10.15 3.88 18.75
CA LEU A 150 -10.83 4.77 17.82
C LEU A 150 -10.10 6.12 17.69
N ALA A 151 -9.84 6.55 16.45
CA ALA A 151 -9.30 7.86 16.14
C ALA A 151 -10.03 8.50 14.94
N SER A 152 -10.00 9.83 14.87
CA SER A 152 -10.44 10.58 13.69
C SER A 152 -9.23 11.28 13.09
N GLU A 153 -8.85 10.88 11.88
CA GLU A 153 -7.66 11.37 11.20
C GLU A 153 -7.81 11.16 9.69
N THR A 154 -7.27 12.09 8.91
CA THR A 154 -7.27 12.05 7.44
C THR A 154 -5.85 12.06 6.87
N ASN A 155 -4.85 12.45 7.66
CA ASN A 155 -3.46 12.46 7.27
C ASN A 155 -2.85 11.05 7.38
N LEU A 156 -2.47 10.46 6.25
CA LEU A 156 -1.89 9.12 6.19
C LEU A 156 -0.58 9.00 6.98
N ALA A 157 0.27 10.03 7.01
CA ALA A 157 1.53 9.98 7.75
C ALA A 157 1.28 9.84 9.27
N ASN A 158 0.27 10.54 9.80
CA ASN A 158 -0.15 10.43 11.19
C ASN A 158 -0.73 9.04 11.49
N ILE A 159 -1.57 8.51 10.59
CA ILE A 159 -2.13 7.16 10.72
C ILE A 159 -1.01 6.12 10.77
N LEU A 160 -0.06 6.18 9.84
CA LEU A 160 1.07 5.24 9.78
C LEU A 160 2.00 5.36 11.00
N ALA A 161 2.25 6.58 11.47
CA ALA A 161 3.00 6.81 12.72
C ALA A 161 2.27 6.22 13.93
N THR A 162 0.95 6.38 14.01
CA THR A 162 0.13 5.80 15.08
C THR A 162 0.15 4.27 15.03
N LEU A 163 0.11 3.69 13.83
CA LEU A 163 0.13 2.23 13.63
C LEU A 163 1.51 1.60 13.85
N SER A 164 2.59 2.37 13.74
CA SER A 164 3.95 1.90 14.03
C SER A 164 4.26 1.89 15.53
N GLU A 165 3.45 2.57 16.34
CA GLU A 165 3.56 2.57 17.79
C GLU A 165 2.86 1.35 18.42
N GLY A 166 3.62 0.58 19.20
CA GLY A 166 3.13 -0.57 19.97
C GLY A 166 2.94 -1.84 19.17
N GLN A 167 2.10 -2.75 19.68
CA GLN A 167 1.79 -4.02 19.01
C GLN A 167 1.03 -3.79 17.68
N ARG A 168 1.20 -4.68 16.70
CA ARG A 168 0.48 -4.59 15.42
C ARG A 168 -1.01 -4.88 15.63
N PRO A 169 -1.93 -4.11 15.03
CA PRO A 169 -3.34 -4.47 15.04
C PRO A 169 -3.62 -5.63 14.09
N ASP A 170 -4.63 -6.43 14.44
CA ASP A 170 -5.15 -7.53 13.61
C ASP A 170 -6.13 -6.99 12.54
N LEU A 171 -6.75 -5.83 12.81
CA LEU A 171 -7.62 -5.09 11.89
C LEU A 171 -7.43 -3.57 12.05
N VAL A 172 -7.41 -2.85 10.92
CA VAL A 172 -7.45 -1.39 10.82
C VAL A 172 -8.64 -0.96 9.99
#